data_AF-A0A9D8D7C0-F1
#
_entry.id   AF-A0A9D8D7C0-F1
#
_cell.length_a   1.000
_cell.length_b   1.000
_cell.length_c   1.000
_cell.angle_alpha   90.00
_cell.angle_beta   90.00
_cell.angle_gamma   90.00
#
_symmetry.space_group_name_H-M   'P 1'
#
loop_
_entity.id
_entity.type
_entity.pdbx_description
1 polymer ?
#
loop_
_entity_poly.entity_id
_entity_poly.type
_entity_poly.pdbx_seq_one_letter_code
_entity_poly.pdbx_strand_id
1 'polypeptide(L)'
;MIGARPLLLLVAVAMAWLGAASSALAQKRGGVLRLYQLDNPSSASIHEEFATAAVVPFMPLFNNLVAFDPGQPQNSETSIVPDLAESWRWNND
;
A
#
# COMPACT_ATOMS: atom_id res chain seq x y z
N MET A 1 -7.62 -50.06 15.49
CA MET A 1 -6.59 -49.00 15.34
C MET A 1 -6.98 -47.98 14.25
N ILE A 2 -8.17 -47.36 14.32
CA ILE A 2 -8.71 -46.49 13.24
C ILE A 2 -8.76 -44.99 13.62
N GLY A 3 -8.45 -44.61 14.87
CA GLY A 3 -8.70 -43.25 15.38
C GLY A 3 -7.60 -42.17 15.17
N ALA A 4 -6.36 -42.55 14.86
CA ALA A 4 -5.25 -41.57 14.89
C ALA A 4 -5.11 -40.72 13.61
N ARG A 5 -5.45 -41.28 12.44
CA ARG A 5 -5.32 -40.62 11.13
C ARG A 5 -6.29 -39.44 10.94
N PRO A 6 -7.59 -39.54 11.27
CA PRO A 6 -8.50 -38.40 11.14
C PRO A 6 -8.18 -37.29 12.16
N LEU A 7 -7.67 -37.65 13.35
CA LEU A 7 -7.28 -36.68 14.37
C LEU A 7 -6.06 -35.84 13.93
N LEU A 8 -5.05 -36.48 13.32
CA LEU A 8 -3.88 -35.79 12.78
C LEU A 8 -4.24 -34.79 11.67
N LEU A 9 -5.20 -35.15 10.80
CA LEU A 9 -5.66 -34.26 9.73
C LEU A 9 -6.40 -33.03 10.30
N LEU A 10 -7.24 -33.22 11.31
CA LEU A 10 -7.93 -32.11 11.97
C LEU A 10 -6.96 -31.13 12.65
N VAL A 11 -5.93 -31.65 13.33
CA VAL A 11 -4.90 -30.83 13.96
C VAL A 11 -4.09 -30.05 12.92
N ALA A 12 -3.72 -30.69 11.80
CA ALA A 12 -2.99 -30.04 10.72
C ALA A 12 -3.81 -28.90 10.07
N VAL A 13 -5.11 -29.12 9.84
CA VAL A 13 -6.02 -28.09 9.32
C VAL A 13 -6.17 -26.94 10.32
N ALA A 14 -6.35 -27.23 11.62
CA ALA A 14 -6.43 -26.19 12.64
C ALA A 14 -5.16 -25.34 12.70
N MET A 15 -3.97 -25.97 12.67
CA MET A 15 -2.69 -25.26 12.66
C MET A 15 -2.52 -24.37 11.41
N ALA A 16 -2.93 -24.85 10.24
CA ALA A 16 -2.90 -24.05 9.01
C ALA A 16 -3.83 -22.83 9.10
N TRP A 17 -5.01 -23.00 9.70
CA TRP A 17 -5.97 -21.90 9.92
C TRP A 17 -5.45 -20.84 10.91
N LEU A 18 -4.82 -21.25 12.02
CA LEU A 18 -4.20 -20.30 12.96
C LEU A 18 -3.01 -19.55 12.35
N GLY A 19 -2.22 -20.20 11.49
CA GLY A 19 -1.09 -19.59 10.79
C GLY A 19 -1.49 -18.55 9.74
N ALA A 20 -2.67 -18.70 9.14
CA ALA A 20 -3.17 -17.78 8.11
C ALA A 20 -3.80 -16.49 8.67
N ALA A 21 -4.19 -16.47 9.94
CA ALA A 21 -4.93 -15.35 10.54
C ALA A 21 -4.07 -14.15 10.96
N SER A 22 -2.74 -14.29 11.01
CA SER A 22 -1.84 -13.33 11.65
C SER A 22 -1.24 -12.26 10.73
N SER A 23 -1.32 -12.41 9.40
CA SER A 23 -0.72 -11.46 8.46
C SER A 23 -1.54 -10.18 8.25
N ALA A 24 -2.82 -10.15 8.63
CA ALA A 24 -3.73 -9.05 8.29
C ALA A 24 -3.98 -8.01 9.42
N LEU A 25 -3.44 -8.20 10.62
CA LEU A 25 -3.82 -7.41 11.82
C LEU A 25 -2.77 -6.38 12.28
N ALA A 26 -1.65 -6.21 11.57
CA ALA A 26 -0.59 -5.29 11.98
C ALA A 26 -0.88 -3.80 11.66
N GLN A 27 -1.80 -3.49 10.75
CA GLN A 27 -2.14 -2.11 10.40
C GLN A 27 -3.01 -1.44 11.48
N LYS A 28 -2.34 -0.74 12.41
CA LYS A 28 -3.01 0.12 13.39
C LYS A 28 -3.27 1.50 12.78
N ARG A 29 -4.52 1.97 12.83
CA ARG A 29 -4.89 3.34 12.46
C ARG A 29 -4.66 4.33 13.61
N GLY A 30 -4.38 5.58 13.27
CA GLY A 30 -4.23 6.70 14.20
C GLY A 30 -2.79 6.94 14.68
N GLY A 31 -2.62 7.97 15.51
CA GLY A 31 -1.31 8.47 15.94
C GLY A 31 -0.88 9.73 15.16
N VAL A 32 0.31 10.26 15.50
CA VAL A 32 0.90 11.41 14.81
C VAL A 32 2.16 10.94 14.11
N LEU A 33 2.15 10.98 12.78
CA LEU A 33 3.34 10.75 11.97
C LEU A 33 4.23 12.00 12.04
N ARG A 34 5.44 11.86 12.61
CA ARG A 34 6.45 12.91 12.62
C ARG A 34 7.53 12.57 11.60
N LEU A 35 7.69 13.42 10.59
CA LEU A 35 8.69 13.25 9.53
C LEU A 35 9.78 14.32 9.69
N TYR A 36 11.03 13.92 9.48
CA TYR A 36 12.11 14.88 9.31
C TYR A 36 12.11 15.37 7.87
N GLN A 37 12.20 16.68 7.71
CA GLN A 37 12.14 17.35 6.43
C GLN A 37 13.41 18.18 6.25
N LEU A 38 14.10 17.99 5.13
CA LEU A 38 15.42 18.58 4.89
C LEU A 38 15.37 20.09 4.57
N ASP A 39 14.30 20.55 3.93
CA ASP A 39 14.08 21.94 3.55
C ASP A 39 12.60 22.35 3.70
N ASN A 40 12.30 23.63 3.53
CA ASN A 40 10.92 24.10 3.48
C ASN A 40 10.51 24.26 2.00
N PRO A 41 9.41 23.61 1.54
CA PRO A 41 8.93 23.81 0.17
C PRO A 41 8.54 25.28 -0.04
N SER A 42 8.75 25.79 -1.26
CA SER A 42 8.49 27.20 -1.58
C SER A 42 7.00 27.52 -1.63
N SER A 43 6.19 26.52 -2.00
CA SER A 43 4.74 26.57 -2.11
C SER A 43 4.11 25.20 -1.85
N ALA A 44 2.80 25.16 -1.67
CA ALA A 44 2.00 23.93 -1.66
C ALA A 44 1.37 23.62 -3.04
N SER A 45 1.76 24.37 -4.09
CA SER A 45 1.25 24.22 -5.46
C SER A 45 1.96 23.07 -6.18
N ILE A 46 1.26 21.96 -6.44
CA ILE A 46 1.82 20.80 -7.18
C ILE A 46 2.15 21.10 -8.64
N HIS A 47 1.64 22.21 -9.18
CA HIS A 47 1.94 22.66 -10.53
C HIS A 47 3.26 23.43 -10.63
N GLU A 48 3.76 23.93 -9.49
CA GLU A 48 4.98 24.75 -9.40
C GLU A 48 6.12 24.03 -8.68
N GLU A 49 5.82 22.96 -7.94
CA GLU A 49 6.79 22.16 -7.19
C GLU A 49 7.16 20.87 -7.92
N PHE A 50 8.43 20.49 -7.86
CA PHE A 50 8.95 19.24 -8.47
C PHE A 50 9.83 18.42 -7.52
N ALA A 51 10.20 18.99 -6.37
CA ALA A 51 11.13 18.37 -5.43
C ALA A 51 10.42 17.35 -4.54
N THR A 52 11.09 16.25 -4.21
CA THR A 52 10.63 15.25 -3.23
C THR A 52 10.25 15.88 -1.90
N ALA A 53 10.97 16.93 -1.50
CA ALA A 53 10.70 17.64 -0.28
C ALA A 53 9.35 18.41 -0.32
N ALA A 54 8.86 18.84 -1.47
CA ALA A 54 7.48 19.30 -1.58
C ALA A 54 6.49 18.14 -1.72
N VAL A 55 6.78 17.22 -2.66
CA VAL A 55 5.82 16.18 -3.08
C VAL A 55 5.48 15.20 -1.95
N VAL A 56 6.45 14.71 -1.19
CA VAL A 56 6.25 13.69 -0.15
C VAL A 56 5.34 14.17 1.00
N PRO A 57 5.61 15.30 1.67
CA PRO A 57 4.75 15.75 2.77
C PRO A 57 3.35 16.17 2.31
N PHE A 58 3.19 16.59 1.05
CA PHE A 58 1.90 16.99 0.51
C PHE A 58 1.12 15.88 -0.22
N MET A 59 1.73 14.71 -0.47
CA MET A 59 1.07 13.57 -1.11
C MET A 59 -0.28 13.20 -0.46
N PRO A 60 -0.46 13.23 0.89
CA PRO A 60 -1.76 12.93 1.51
C PRO A 60 -2.84 14.00 1.31
N LEU A 61 -2.53 15.18 0.75
CA LEU A 61 -3.48 16.28 0.56
C LEU A 61 -4.20 16.24 -0.79
N PHE A 62 -3.61 15.58 -1.79
CA PHE A 62 -4.07 15.58 -3.17
C PHE A 62 -4.42 14.17 -3.63
N ASN A 63 -5.57 14.04 -4.29
CA ASN A 63 -5.95 12.80 -4.97
C ASN A 63 -5.51 12.85 -6.44
N ASN A 64 -5.27 11.69 -7.04
CA ASN A 64 -4.90 11.54 -8.44
C ASN A 64 -5.91 10.65 -9.18
N LEU A 65 -5.85 10.59 -10.51
CA LEU A 65 -6.58 9.56 -11.25
C LEU A 65 -5.93 8.18 -11.03
N VAL A 66 -4.61 8.15 -11.13
CA VAL A 66 -3.77 6.97 -10.89
C VAL A 66 -2.57 7.37 -10.04
N ALA A 67 -2.00 6.42 -9.32
CA ALA A 67 -0.81 6.60 -8.51
C ALA A 67 0.16 5.42 -8.70
N PHE A 68 1.43 5.59 -8.33
CA PHE A 68 2.31 4.43 -8.17
C PHE A 68 1.99 3.72 -6.85
N ASP A 69 1.98 2.39 -6.86
CA ASP A 69 1.74 1.56 -5.69
C ASP A 69 2.83 1.79 -4.62
N PRO A 70 2.49 2.36 -3.46
CA PRO A 70 3.46 2.57 -2.38
C PRO A 70 3.94 1.26 -1.73
N GLY A 71 3.30 0.13 -2.03
CA GLY A 71 3.74 -1.22 -1.66
C GLY A 71 4.87 -1.76 -2.53
N GLN A 72 5.17 -1.12 -3.66
CA GLN A 72 6.25 -1.52 -4.56
C GLN A 72 7.53 -0.71 -4.29
N PRO A 73 8.71 -1.34 -4.34
CA PRO A 73 9.97 -0.67 -4.03
C PRO A 73 10.41 0.36 -5.08
N GLN A 74 9.91 0.23 -6.31
CA GLN A 74 10.32 1.05 -7.44
C GLN A 74 9.10 1.41 -8.29
N ASN A 75 9.00 2.70 -8.63
CA ASN A 75 8.00 3.18 -9.57
C ASN A 75 8.31 2.65 -10.98
N SER A 76 7.32 1.99 -11.58
CA SER A 76 7.35 1.50 -12.96
C SER A 76 5.96 1.63 -13.59
N GLU A 77 5.87 1.51 -14.91
CA GLU A 77 4.58 1.49 -15.62
C GLU A 77 3.64 0.39 -15.11
N THR A 78 4.23 -0.74 -14.70
CA THR A 78 3.50 -1.88 -14.13
C THR A 78 3.06 -1.69 -12.68
N SER A 79 3.58 -0.69 -11.98
CA SER A 79 3.21 -0.38 -10.59
C SER A 79 2.15 0.71 -10.49
N ILE A 80 1.55 1.13 -11.60
CA ILE A 80 0.47 2.11 -11.62
C ILE A 80 -0.84 1.44 -11.15
N VAL A 81 -1.47 2.03 -10.14
CA VAL A 81 -2.73 1.58 -9.53
C VAL A 81 -3.79 2.69 -9.60
N PRO A 82 -5.09 2.34 -9.63
CA PRO A 82 -6.15 3.35 -9.56
C PRO A 82 -6.12 4.07 -8.21
N ASP A 83 -6.36 5.38 -8.24
CA ASP A 83 -6.80 6.14 -7.07
C ASP A 83 -8.26 6.54 -7.27
N LEU A 84 -8.54 7.61 -8.02
CA LEU A 84 -9.91 8.00 -8.38
C LEU A 84 -10.41 7.38 -9.68
N ALA A 85 -9.53 6.92 -10.58
CA ALA A 85 -9.95 6.36 -11.85
C ALA A 85 -10.57 4.97 -11.68
N GLU A 86 -11.76 4.76 -12.23
CA GLU A 86 -12.39 3.42 -12.29
C GLU A 86 -11.78 2.53 -13.37
N SER A 87 -11.24 3.13 -14.44
CA SER A 87 -10.54 2.44 -15.51
C SER A 87 -9.67 3.42 -16.32
N TRP A 88 -8.67 2.90 -17.02
CA TRP A 88 -7.90 3.64 -18.02
C TRP A 88 -7.57 2.71 -19.18
N ARG A 89 -7.25 3.31 -20.33
CA ARG A 89 -6.83 2.59 -21.52
C ARG A 89 -5.87 3.45 -22.33
N TRP A 90 -4.93 2.79 -22.98
CA TRP A 90 -4.11 3.39 -24.01
C TRP A 90 -4.82 3.25 -25.36
N ASN A 91 -4.84 4.33 -26.14
CA ASN A 91 -5.16 4.29 -27.57
C ASN A 91 -3.87 4.06 -28.37
N ASN A 92 -4.01 3.66 -29.64
CA ASN A 92 -2.89 3.42 -30.55
C ASN A 92 -2.41 4.70 -31.27
N ASP A 93 -2.82 5.87 -30.78
CA ASP A 93 -2.47 7.16 -31.39
C ASP A 93 -1.03 7.56 -31.05
#